data_AF-A0A6A7ZWR6-F1
#
_entry.id   AF-A0A6A7ZWR6-F1
#
_cell.length_a   1.000
_cell.length_b   1.000
_cell.length_c   1.000
_cell.angle_alpha   90.00
_cell.angle_beta   90.00
_cell.angle_gamma   90.00
#
_symmetry.space_group_name_H-M   'P 1'
#
loop_
_entity.id
_entity.type
_entity.pdbx_description
1 polymer ?
#
loop_
_entity_poly.entity_id
_entity_poly.type
_entity_poly.pdbx_seq_one_letter_code
_entity_poly.pdbx_strand_id
1 'polypeptide(L)'
;MSRSSKGAVLLLAMSALVRPAAADEQKTAIIPVQQRSTGAKGVERLVVDFAKTVALPRPASTVIIGNTGIAQASLSDDRTVILTGKTPGSTNLIVIDSDGAEVANLVLDVVASSGRLVTVHQGARRATFTCARRCDPVLLVGDDADHFNATASQIAARNGFSAPSPDNQQ
;
A
#
# COMPACT_ATOMS: atom_id res chain seq x y z
N MET A 1 -41.52 -92.42 -30.32
CA MET A 1 -41.91 -91.59 -31.49
C MET A 1 -42.15 -90.15 -31.02
N SER A 2 -41.30 -89.18 -31.37
CA SER A 2 -41.68 -87.79 -31.74
C SER A 2 -40.45 -86.87 -31.86
N ARG A 3 -40.20 -86.45 -33.11
CA ARG A 3 -39.78 -85.13 -33.63
C ARG A 3 -38.48 -84.42 -33.15
N SER A 4 -37.55 -84.37 -34.11
CA SER A 4 -36.86 -83.18 -34.71
C SER A 4 -36.96 -81.83 -33.98
N SER A 5 -35.79 -81.25 -33.66
CA SER A 5 -35.60 -79.86 -33.26
C SER A 5 -34.54 -79.17 -34.14
N LYS A 6 -34.82 -77.90 -34.42
CA LYS A 6 -34.18 -76.97 -35.36
C LYS A 6 -32.83 -76.46 -34.82
N GLY A 7 -31.83 -76.28 -35.69
CA GLY A 7 -30.59 -75.56 -35.38
C GLY A 7 -30.41 -74.37 -36.32
N ALA A 8 -30.58 -73.15 -35.81
CA ALA A 8 -30.35 -71.91 -36.53
C ALA A 8 -28.85 -71.56 -36.56
N VAL A 9 -28.35 -71.18 -37.73
CA VAL A 9 -26.97 -70.69 -37.93
C VAL A 9 -26.93 -69.20 -37.62
N LEU A 10 -26.12 -68.82 -36.64
CA LEU A 10 -25.84 -67.44 -36.23
C LEU A 10 -24.44 -67.06 -36.75
N LEU A 11 -24.36 -66.18 -37.75
CA LEU A 11 -23.09 -65.63 -38.27
C LEU A 11 -22.85 -64.25 -37.65
N LEU A 12 -21.74 -64.14 -36.92
CA LEU A 12 -21.29 -62.94 -36.20
C LEU A 12 -20.79 -61.85 -37.17
N ALA A 13 -21.24 -60.61 -36.97
CA ALA A 13 -20.61 -59.43 -37.54
C ALA A 13 -19.52 -58.91 -36.58
N MET A 14 -18.25 -58.93 -37.02
CA MET A 14 -17.14 -58.32 -36.29
C MET A 14 -17.12 -56.80 -36.53
N SER A 15 -17.39 -56.03 -35.48
CA SER A 15 -17.19 -54.58 -35.47
C SER A 15 -15.75 -54.26 -35.01
N ALA A 16 -14.95 -53.68 -35.90
CA ALA A 16 -13.63 -53.16 -35.57
C ALA A 16 -13.79 -51.82 -34.82
N LEU A 17 -13.37 -51.78 -33.54
CA LEU A 17 -13.28 -50.56 -32.73
C LEU A 17 -11.94 -49.87 -32.99
N VAL A 18 -11.97 -48.77 -33.75
CA VAL A 18 -10.86 -47.81 -33.85
C VAL A 18 -10.83 -46.98 -32.55
N ARG A 19 -9.68 -46.95 -31.87
CA ARG A 19 -9.46 -46.07 -30.69
C ARG A 19 -8.88 -44.74 -31.18
N PRO A 20 -9.35 -43.58 -30.72
CA PRO A 20 -8.65 -42.32 -30.99
C PRO A 20 -7.43 -42.20 -30.08
N ALA A 21 -6.35 -41.65 -30.61
CA ALA A 21 -5.17 -41.24 -29.85
C ALA A 21 -5.53 -40.04 -28.97
N ALA A 22 -5.38 -40.18 -27.66
CA ALA A 22 -5.48 -39.07 -26.73
C ALA A 22 -4.25 -38.17 -26.91
N ALA A 23 -4.49 -36.90 -27.29
CA ALA A 23 -3.49 -35.85 -27.27
C ALA A 23 -3.16 -35.49 -25.81
N ASP A 24 -1.88 -35.50 -25.47
CA ASP A 24 -1.36 -35.15 -24.15
C ASP A 24 -1.29 -33.61 -24.06
N GLU A 25 -2.25 -33.00 -23.37
CA GLU A 25 -2.20 -31.57 -23.03
C GLU A 25 -1.27 -31.39 -21.84
N GLN A 26 -0.03 -30.98 -22.15
CA GLN A 26 0.96 -30.58 -21.17
C GLN A 26 0.55 -29.25 -20.52
N LYS A 27 -0.29 -29.35 -19.48
CA LYS A 27 -0.76 -28.23 -18.66
C LYS A 27 0.40 -27.67 -17.85
N THR A 28 1.06 -26.63 -18.38
CA THR A 28 2.04 -25.81 -17.67
C THR A 28 1.46 -25.36 -16.33
N ALA A 29 1.97 -25.93 -15.24
CA ALA A 29 1.61 -25.53 -13.90
C ALA A 29 2.15 -24.12 -13.65
N ILE A 30 1.23 -23.16 -13.59
CA ILE A 30 1.52 -21.79 -13.17
C ILE A 30 1.85 -21.88 -11.67
N ILE A 31 3.13 -21.85 -11.31
CA ILE A 31 3.55 -21.77 -9.91
C ILE A 31 3.15 -20.38 -9.42
N PRO A 32 2.27 -20.23 -8.41
CA PRO A 32 2.03 -18.92 -7.83
C PRO A 32 3.34 -18.47 -7.16
N VAL A 33 3.89 -17.34 -7.59
CA VAL A 33 4.94 -16.62 -6.86
C VAL A 33 4.33 -16.18 -5.53
N GLN A 34 4.41 -17.05 -4.53
CA GLN A 34 4.07 -16.73 -3.15
C GLN A 34 5.29 -16.04 -2.54
N GLN A 35 5.47 -14.75 -2.87
CA GLN A 35 6.41 -13.89 -2.15
C GLN A 35 5.94 -13.78 -0.70
N ARG A 36 6.54 -14.58 0.18
CA ARG A 36 6.38 -14.43 1.63
C ARG A 36 7.04 -13.12 2.02
N SER A 37 6.25 -12.06 2.18
CA SER A 37 6.69 -10.84 2.86
C SER A 37 6.99 -11.17 4.32
N THR A 38 8.28 -11.39 4.61
CA THR A 38 8.83 -11.60 5.95
C THR A 38 9.33 -10.30 6.56
N GLY A 39 8.91 -9.16 6.01
CA GLY A 39 9.23 -7.85 6.55
C GLY A 39 8.57 -7.63 7.92
N ALA A 40 9.25 -6.88 8.79
CA ALA A 40 8.64 -6.45 10.04
C ALA A 40 7.33 -5.69 9.74
N LYS A 41 6.21 -6.16 10.31
CA LYS A 41 4.89 -5.52 10.19
C LYS A 41 4.56 -4.77 11.46
N GLY A 42 3.99 -3.58 11.32
CA GLY A 42 3.63 -2.76 12.48
C GLY A 42 2.99 -1.43 12.11
N VAL A 43 2.59 -0.68 13.13
CA VAL A 43 2.10 0.70 13.00
C VAL A 43 3.11 1.63 13.65
N GLU A 44 3.64 2.57 12.89
CA GLU A 44 4.54 3.61 13.36
C GLU A 44 3.81 4.94 13.45
N ARG A 45 3.67 5.45 14.68
CA ARG A 45 3.10 6.78 14.90
C ARG A 45 4.15 7.86 14.71
N LEU A 46 3.84 8.83 13.84
CA LEU A 46 4.64 10.01 13.58
C LEU A 46 3.87 11.26 13.99
N VAL A 47 4.61 12.32 14.27
CA VAL A 47 4.04 13.64 14.53
C VAL A 47 4.40 14.55 13.35
N VAL A 48 3.44 15.34 12.88
CA VAL A 48 3.69 16.35 11.84
C VAL A 48 4.88 17.23 12.24
N ASP A 49 5.80 17.44 11.30
CA ASP A 49 7.04 18.22 11.43
C ASP A 49 8.11 17.61 12.37
N PHE A 50 7.90 16.37 12.85
CA PHE A 50 8.91 15.62 13.61
C PHE A 50 9.52 14.49 12.78
N ALA A 51 10.82 14.29 12.98
CA ALA A 51 11.52 13.13 12.47
C ALA A 51 11.56 11.99 13.51
N LYS A 52 11.47 10.75 13.03
CA LYS A 52 11.64 9.54 13.83
C LYS A 52 12.58 8.59 13.12
N THR A 53 13.57 8.09 13.84
CA THR A 53 14.47 7.07 13.32
C THR A 53 13.94 5.68 13.63
N VAL A 54 13.96 4.80 12.63
CA VAL A 54 13.56 3.39 12.76
C VAL A 54 14.73 2.52 12.33
N ALA A 55 15.14 1.61 13.21
CA ALA A 55 16.14 0.60 12.90
C ALA A 55 15.50 -0.56 12.15
N LEU A 56 16.15 -1.00 11.08
CA LEU A 56 15.72 -2.10 10.24
C LEU A 56 16.34 -3.42 10.72
N PRO A 57 15.63 -4.55 10.58
CA PRO A 57 16.15 -5.86 10.97
C PRO A 57 17.25 -6.38 10.04
N ARG A 58 17.34 -5.85 8.81
CA ARG A 58 18.29 -6.26 7.75
C ARG A 58 18.71 -5.04 6.92
N PRO A 59 19.85 -5.10 6.21
CA PRO A 59 20.23 -4.09 5.23
C PRO A 59 19.13 -3.87 4.18
N ALA A 60 18.90 -2.61 3.81
CA ALA A 60 17.94 -2.16 2.83
C ALA A 60 18.63 -1.33 1.74
N SER A 61 18.08 -1.42 0.53
CA SER A 61 18.54 -0.68 -0.64
C SER A 61 17.57 0.45 -0.99
N THR A 62 16.27 0.22 -0.79
CA THR A 62 15.21 1.09 -1.31
C THR A 62 14.10 1.27 -0.30
N VAL A 63 13.56 2.48 -0.25
CA VAL A 63 12.42 2.86 0.60
C VAL A 63 11.31 3.42 -0.28
N ILE A 64 10.09 2.94 -0.05
CA ILE A 64 8.89 3.31 -0.79
C ILE A 64 7.84 3.81 0.19
N ILE A 65 7.28 4.99 -0.06
CA ILE A 65 6.15 5.55 0.68
C ILE A 65 4.94 5.59 -0.24
N GLY A 66 3.79 5.09 0.23
CA GLY A 66 2.54 5.12 -0.55
C GLY A 66 2.12 6.54 -0.93
N ASN A 67 2.01 7.45 0.05
CA ASN A 67 1.67 8.87 -0.16
C ASN A 67 2.70 9.81 0.47
N THR A 68 3.53 10.46 -0.36
CA THR A 68 4.59 11.39 0.06
C THR A 68 4.10 12.74 0.56
N GLY A 69 2.80 13.04 0.43
CA GLY A 69 2.14 14.20 1.05
C GLY A 69 1.83 14.01 2.54
N ILE A 70 1.73 12.75 3.00
CA ILE A 70 1.45 12.38 4.40
C ILE A 70 2.75 12.25 5.20
N ALA A 71 3.72 11.50 4.65
CA ALA A 71 5.02 11.28 5.27
C ALA A 71 6.12 11.21 4.21
N GLN A 72 7.37 11.39 4.62
CA GLN A 72 8.54 11.12 3.80
C GLN A 72 9.51 10.22 4.57
N ALA A 73 10.36 9.52 3.83
CA ALA A 73 11.37 8.66 4.41
C ALA A 73 12.68 8.75 3.62
N SER A 74 13.80 8.63 4.31
CA SER A 74 15.14 8.54 3.71
C SER A 74 15.98 7.52 4.47
N LEU A 75 16.88 6.83 3.77
CA LEU A 75 17.88 5.97 4.40
C LEU A 75 19.02 6.86 4.94
N SER A 76 19.33 6.70 6.23
CA SER A 76 20.55 7.30 6.82
C SER A 76 21.77 6.42 6.56
N ASP A 77 21.54 5.10 6.59
CA ASP A 77 22.48 4.04 6.24
C ASP A 77 21.65 2.82 5.78
N ASP A 78 22.31 1.69 5.52
CA ASP A 78 21.64 0.48 5.04
C ASP A 78 20.69 -0.15 6.09
N ARG A 79 20.74 0.24 7.36
CA ARG A 79 19.92 -0.34 8.43
C ARG A 79 19.06 0.69 9.18
N THR A 80 19.02 1.93 8.71
CA THR A 80 18.39 3.02 9.44
C THR A 80 17.56 3.88 8.50
N VAL A 81 16.26 3.98 8.78
CA VAL A 81 15.34 4.88 8.08
C VAL A 81 15.01 6.07 8.96
N ILE A 82 15.12 7.27 8.39
CA ILE A 82 14.59 8.50 8.97
C ILE A 82 13.22 8.75 8.36
N LEU A 83 12.19 8.78 9.19
CA LEU A 83 10.81 9.10 8.81
C LEU A 83 10.50 10.53 9.22
N THR A 84 9.74 11.27 8.41
CA THR A 84 9.25 12.61 8.77
C THR A 84 7.76 12.71 8.47
N GLY A 85 6.96 13.11 9.46
CA GLY A 85 5.54 13.38 9.28
C GLY A 85 5.31 14.74 8.61
N LYS A 86 4.41 14.83 7.63
CA LYS A 86 4.14 16.07 6.88
C LYS A 86 2.71 16.57 7.06
N THR A 87 1.74 15.69 6.87
CA THR A 87 0.31 16.01 6.97
C THR A 87 -0.39 14.90 7.73
N PRO A 88 -1.37 15.19 8.60
CA PRO A 88 -2.10 14.14 9.30
C PRO A 88 -2.76 13.14 8.34
N GLY A 89 -2.68 11.86 8.65
CA GLY A 89 -3.23 10.78 7.83
C GLY A 89 -2.52 9.45 8.00
N SER A 90 -3.00 8.42 7.32
CA SER A 90 -2.40 7.08 7.31
C SER A 90 -1.85 6.76 5.92
N THR A 91 -0.60 6.27 5.87
CA THR A 91 0.03 5.73 4.65
C THR A 91 0.82 4.47 5.00
N ASN A 92 1.39 3.79 4.02
CA ASN A 92 2.33 2.69 4.24
C ASN A 92 3.77 3.09 3.86
N LEU A 93 4.72 2.41 4.49
CA LEU A 93 6.15 2.38 4.21
C LEU A 93 6.53 0.95 3.85
N ILE A 94 7.16 0.75 2.70
CA ILE A 94 7.74 -0.53 2.29
C ILE A 94 9.25 -0.33 2.12
N VAL A 95 10.02 -1.21 2.74
CA VAL A 95 11.47 -1.21 2.66
C VAL A 95 11.91 -2.54 2.04
N ILE A 96 12.80 -2.48 1.05
CA ILE A 96 13.31 -3.67 0.35
C ILE A 96 14.84 -3.69 0.35
N ASP A 97 15.41 -4.89 0.31
CA ASP A 97 16.85 -5.10 0.20
C ASP A 97 17.33 -5.09 -1.26
N SER A 98 18.63 -5.34 -1.48
CA SER A 98 19.24 -5.39 -2.82
C SER A 98 18.70 -6.54 -3.68
N ASP A 99 18.16 -7.59 -3.06
CA ASP A 99 17.65 -8.78 -3.73
C ASP A 99 16.15 -8.64 -4.07
N GLY A 100 15.55 -7.49 -3.72
CA GLY A 100 14.14 -7.20 -3.93
C GLY A 100 13.22 -7.87 -2.90
N ALA A 101 13.76 -8.39 -1.80
CA ALA A 101 12.96 -8.96 -0.73
C ALA A 101 12.53 -7.89 0.29
N GLU A 102 11.31 -8.03 0.80
CA GLU A 102 10.74 -7.10 1.77
C GLU A 102 11.47 -7.19 3.12
N VAL A 103 12.02 -6.06 3.58
CA VAL A 103 12.68 -5.89 4.87
C VAL A 103 11.69 -5.42 5.94
N ALA A 104 10.79 -4.50 5.58
CA ALA A 104 9.75 -3.99 6.47
C ALA A 104 8.54 -3.50 5.67
N ASN A 105 7.36 -3.61 6.27
CA ASN A 105 6.11 -3.09 5.73
C ASN A 105 5.27 -2.52 6.88
N LEU A 106 5.35 -1.20 7.04
CA LEU A 106 4.79 -0.48 8.20
C LEU A 106 3.64 0.40 7.75
N VAL A 107 2.61 0.49 8.58
CA VAL A 107 1.59 1.54 8.47
C VAL A 107 2.12 2.75 9.22
N LEU A 108 2.23 3.90 8.55
CA LEU A 108 2.58 5.16 9.15
C LEU A 108 1.29 5.90 9.52
N ASP A 109 1.08 6.13 10.81
CA ASP A 109 -0.02 6.93 11.36
C ASP A 109 0.52 8.30 11.75
N VAL A 110 0.31 9.31 10.90
CA VAL A 110 0.78 10.67 11.13
C VAL A 110 -0.31 11.44 11.85
N VAL A 111 -0.01 11.86 13.07
CA VAL A 111 -0.91 12.69 13.88
C VAL A 111 -0.42 14.13 13.90
N ALA A 112 -1.35 15.07 14.06
CA ALA A 112 -0.97 16.44 14.40
C ALA A 112 -0.15 16.44 15.70
N SER A 113 0.81 17.36 15.79
CA SER A 113 1.46 17.70 17.06
C SER A 113 0.38 17.92 18.11
N SER A 114 0.45 17.15 19.20
CA SER A 114 -0.63 16.83 20.14
C SER A 114 -1.57 18.01 20.41
N GLY A 115 -2.65 18.12 19.62
CA GLY A 115 -3.59 19.20 19.76
C GLY A 115 -5.02 18.69 19.83
N ARG A 116 -5.78 19.19 20.80
CA ARG A 116 -7.23 19.06 20.81
C ARG A 116 -7.77 19.86 19.64
N LEU A 117 -8.66 19.27 18.84
CA LEU A 117 -9.41 20.06 17.87
C LEU A 117 -10.30 21.05 18.63
N VAL A 118 -10.18 22.32 18.26
CA VAL A 118 -10.97 23.42 18.81
C VAL A 118 -11.59 24.16 17.64
N THR A 119 -12.91 24.23 17.64
CA THR A 119 -13.67 25.02 16.67
C THR A 119 -14.12 26.30 17.34
N VAL A 120 -13.74 27.44 16.75
CA VAL A 120 -14.11 28.78 17.20
C VAL A 120 -15.23 29.29 16.30
N HIS A 121 -16.32 29.73 16.91
CA HIS A 121 -17.46 30.35 16.23
C HIS A 121 -17.50 31.86 16.53
N GLN A 122 -17.44 32.68 15.49
CA GLN A 122 -17.59 34.14 15.56
C GLN A 122 -18.82 34.53 14.74
N GLY A 123 -19.99 34.49 15.37
CA GLY A 123 -21.27 34.55 14.65
C GLY A 123 -21.42 33.36 13.71
N ALA A 124 -21.68 33.62 12.43
CA ALA A 124 -21.78 32.58 11.40
C ALA A 124 -20.41 32.07 10.91
N ARG A 125 -19.31 32.74 11.29
CA ARG A 125 -17.96 32.36 10.87
C ARG A 125 -17.43 31.25 11.76
N ARG A 126 -16.85 30.21 11.14
CA ARG A 126 -16.30 29.05 11.83
C ARG A 126 -14.84 28.88 11.47
N ALA A 127 -13.96 28.68 12.45
CA ALA A 127 -12.55 28.39 12.21
C ALA A 127 -12.10 27.25 13.12
N THR A 128 -11.44 26.23 12.54
CA THR A 128 -10.95 25.08 13.29
C THR A 128 -9.43 25.14 13.47
N PHE A 129 -8.99 24.76 14.67
CA PHE A 129 -7.59 24.74 15.09
C PHE A 129 -7.25 23.39 15.73
N THR A 130 -5.98 23.01 15.67
CA THR A 130 -5.40 21.98 16.53
C THR A 130 -4.64 22.68 17.66
N CYS A 131 -5.07 22.46 18.91
CA CYS A 131 -4.58 23.22 20.06
C CYS A 131 -3.81 22.35 21.05
N ALA A 132 -2.51 22.63 21.16
CA ALA A 132 -1.58 22.13 22.16
C ALA A 132 -1.24 23.26 23.16
N ARG A 133 0.05 23.60 23.31
CA ARG A 133 0.53 24.85 23.94
C ARG A 133 0.23 26.11 23.10
N ARG A 134 0.01 25.91 21.80
CA ARG A 134 -0.37 26.91 20.79
C ARG A 134 -1.45 26.28 19.90
N CYS A 135 -2.24 27.12 19.25
CA CYS A 135 -3.29 26.68 18.33
C CYS A 135 -2.86 26.98 16.91
N ASP A 136 -2.74 25.93 16.10
CA ASP A 136 -2.38 26.04 14.69
C ASP A 136 -3.64 25.87 13.84
N PRO A 137 -3.81 26.69 12.78
CA PRO A 137 -4.98 26.59 11.91
C PRO A 137 -4.98 25.27 11.16
N VAL A 138 -6.16 24.65 11.02
CA VAL A 138 -6.35 23.46 10.19
C VAL A 138 -7.43 23.72 9.14
N LEU A 139 -7.30 23.03 8.00
CA LEU A 139 -8.28 23.07 6.92
C LEU A 139 -9.38 22.05 7.18
N LEU A 140 -10.59 22.51 7.51
CA LEU A 140 -11.77 21.66 7.66
C LEU A 140 -12.94 22.14 6.78
N VAL A 141 -13.67 21.19 6.18
CA VAL A 141 -14.84 21.49 5.36
C VAL A 141 -15.96 22.08 6.23
N GLY A 142 -16.48 23.23 5.81
CA GLY A 142 -17.50 24.01 6.51
C GLY A 142 -16.95 25.10 7.42
N ASP A 143 -15.62 25.23 7.51
CA ASP A 143 -15.02 26.45 8.05
C ASP A 143 -15.30 27.62 7.11
N ASP A 144 -15.26 28.82 7.67
CA ASP A 144 -15.44 30.07 6.95
C ASP A 144 -14.46 30.17 5.77
N ALA A 145 -14.96 30.70 4.65
CA ALA A 145 -14.20 30.76 3.41
C ALA A 145 -12.87 31.51 3.55
N ASP A 146 -12.80 32.56 4.37
CA ASP A 146 -11.57 33.34 4.53
C ASP A 146 -10.51 32.53 5.29
N HIS A 147 -10.90 31.83 6.37
CA HIS A 147 -9.99 30.95 7.13
C HIS A 147 -9.50 29.78 6.26
N PHE A 148 -10.43 29.16 5.51
CA PHE A 148 -10.10 28.05 4.62
C PHE A 148 -9.11 28.49 3.53
N ASN A 149 -9.42 29.56 2.79
CA ASN A 149 -8.58 30.02 1.69
C ASN A 149 -7.21 30.52 2.18
N ALA A 150 -7.16 31.23 3.31
CA ALA A 150 -5.89 31.68 3.89
C ALA A 150 -5.00 30.49 4.28
N THR A 151 -5.54 29.52 5.02
CA THR A 151 -4.78 28.34 5.45
C THR A 151 -4.32 27.50 4.24
N ALA A 152 -5.16 27.35 3.21
CA ALA A 152 -4.80 26.64 1.98
C ALA A 152 -3.67 27.33 1.22
N SER A 153 -3.71 28.66 1.11
CA SER A 153 -2.66 29.43 0.43
C SER A 153 -1.31 29.33 1.14
N GLN A 154 -1.30 29.34 2.47
CA GLN A 154 -0.09 29.21 3.29
C GLN A 154 0.52 27.81 3.14
N ILE A 155 -0.30 26.75 3.13
CA ILE A 155 0.17 25.38 2.90
C ILE A 155 0.74 25.23 1.49
N ALA A 156 0.08 25.79 0.48
CA ALA A 156 0.58 25.76 -0.90
C ALA A 156 1.93 26.47 -1.04
N ALA A 157 2.08 27.65 -0.46
CA ALA A 157 3.34 28.39 -0.45
C ALA A 157 4.46 27.60 0.25
N ARG A 158 4.18 27.03 1.43
CA ARG A 158 5.12 26.17 2.17
C ARG A 158 5.58 24.98 1.32
N ASN A 159 4.65 24.30 0.64
CA ASN A 159 4.97 23.16 -0.20
C ASN A 159 5.83 23.56 -1.40
N GLY A 160 5.64 24.77 -1.94
CA GLY A 160 6.50 25.34 -2.99
C GLY A 160 7.97 25.48 -2.56
N PHE A 161 8.23 25.84 -1.30
CA PHE A 161 9.59 25.88 -0.75
C PHE A 161 10.19 24.50 -0.47
N SER A 162 9.34 23.46 -0.42
CA SER A 162 9.74 22.08 -0.11
C SER A 162 9.94 21.20 -1.35
N ALA A 163 9.73 21.75 -2.55
CA ALA A 163 9.99 21.02 -3.79
C ALA A 163 11.51 20.88 -3.99
N PRO A 164 12.05 19.66 -4.22
CA PRO A 164 13.47 19.50 -4.52
C PRO A 164 13.81 20.22 -5.83
N SER A 165 14.92 20.97 -5.83
CA SER A 165 15.47 21.53 -7.07
C SER A 165 15.73 20.40 -8.08
N PRO A 166 15.39 20.56 -9.36
CA PRO A 166 15.60 19.54 -10.40
C PRO A 166 17.08 19.21 -10.71
N ASP A 167 18.05 19.71 -9.96
CA ASP A 167 19.49 19.66 -10.27
C ASP A 167 20.25 18.46 -9.68
N ASN A 168 19.61 17.31 -9.46
CA ASN A 168 20.34 16.11 -9.05
C ASN A 168 19.96 14.87 -9.88
N GLN A 169 20.01 15.02 -11.20
CA GLN A 169 20.02 13.92 -12.17
C GLN A 169 21.26 14.00 -13.07
N GLN A 170 22.45 13.91 -12.46
CA GLN A 170 23.71 13.62 -13.15
C GLN A 170 24.40 12.44 -12.50
#